data_AF-A0A2M7PUT1-F1
#
_entry.id   AF-A0A2M7PUT1-F1
#
_cell.length_a   1.000
_cell.length_b   1.000
_cell.length_c   1.000
_cell.angle_alpha   90.00
_cell.angle_beta   90.00
_cell.angle_gamma   90.00
#
_symmetry.space_group_name_H-M   'P 1'
#
loop_
_entity.id
_entity.type
_entity.pdbx_description
1 polymer ?
#
loop_
_entity_poly.entity_id
_entity_poly.type
_entity_poly.pdbx_seq_one_letter_code
_entity_poly.pdbx_strand_id
1 'polypeptide(L)'
;GNVKVIRTGLHPSEGLVFGKDLVAGPYHPQFRELVLSAIWLNKLRSVISDVKHTGVEFIIPKGQLNYAIGHKGLNRLQLLNELQSVKFTESTEIKGMDFKIRRI
;
A
#
# COMPACT_ATOMS: atom_id res chain seq x y z
N GLY A 1 -12.52 44.97 -25.73
CA GLY A 1 -11.96 43.63 -25.96
C GLY A 1 -13.05 42.61 -25.77
N ASN A 2 -13.44 41.93 -26.83
CA ASN A 2 -14.62 41.06 -26.91
C ASN A 2 -14.19 39.62 -26.61
N VAL A 3 -14.55 39.06 -25.44
CA VAL A 3 -14.23 37.66 -25.13
C VAL A 3 -15.44 36.80 -25.45
N LYS A 4 -15.31 35.95 -26.46
CA LYS A 4 -16.33 35.00 -26.91
C LYS A 4 -16.34 33.79 -25.97
N VAL A 5 -17.36 33.70 -25.12
CA VAL A 5 -17.58 32.54 -24.23
C VAL A 5 -18.14 31.39 -25.07
N ILE A 6 -17.41 30.28 -25.16
CA ILE A 6 -17.92 29.05 -25.76
C ILE A 6 -18.55 28.20 -24.64
N ARG A 7 -19.88 28.09 -24.63
CA ARG A 7 -20.59 27.11 -23.81
C ARG A 7 -20.53 25.75 -24.51
N THR A 8 -19.61 24.90 -24.08
CA THR A 8 -19.68 23.47 -24.40
C THR A 8 -20.56 22.79 -23.35
N GLY A 9 -21.79 22.48 -23.73
CA GLY A 9 -22.62 21.54 -22.97
C GLY A 9 -21.98 20.17 -23.03
N LEU A 10 -21.26 19.79 -21.98
CA LEU A 10 -20.91 18.39 -21.76
C LEU A 10 -22.12 17.73 -21.11
N HIS A 11 -22.70 16.81 -21.88
CA HIS A 11 -23.76 15.90 -21.49
C HIS A 11 -23.55 15.40 -20.05
N PRO A 12 -24.56 15.45 -19.17
CA PRO A 12 -24.45 14.94 -17.82
C PRO A 12 -24.48 13.40 -17.90
N SER A 13 -23.32 12.78 -18.05
CA SER A 13 -23.20 11.34 -17.80
C SER A 13 -23.32 11.11 -16.29
N GLU A 14 -24.54 10.75 -15.92
CA GLU A 14 -25.01 10.15 -14.68
C GLU A 14 -23.94 9.33 -13.93
N GLY A 15 -23.36 9.91 -12.89
CA GLY A 15 -22.45 9.18 -12.00
C GLY A 15 -21.72 10.02 -10.96
N LEU A 16 -21.62 11.34 -11.17
CA LEU A 16 -21.09 12.26 -10.17
C LEU A 16 -22.24 12.91 -9.41
N VAL A 17 -22.83 12.15 -8.48
CA VAL A 17 -23.63 12.71 -7.38
C VAL A 17 -22.65 13.45 -6.45
N PHE A 18 -22.18 14.61 -6.91
CA PHE A 18 -21.46 15.59 -6.12
C PHE A 18 -22.50 16.55 -5.57
N GLY A 19 -23.11 16.18 -4.45
CA GLY A 19 -24.13 16.99 -3.82
C GLY A 19 -24.36 16.56 -2.38
N LYS A 20 -23.65 17.25 -1.46
CA LYS A 20 -23.70 17.13 0.02
C LYS A 20 -22.95 15.93 0.61
N ASP A 21 -21.65 16.09 0.82
CA ASP A 21 -20.96 15.67 2.08
C ASP A 21 -19.48 16.13 2.05
N LEU A 22 -19.27 17.42 1.77
CA LEU A 22 -17.98 18.09 1.89
C LEU A 22 -17.71 18.47 3.36
N VAL A 23 -17.35 17.50 4.21
CA VAL A 23 -16.57 17.76 5.45
C VAL A 23 -15.45 16.74 5.68
N ALA A 24 -15.47 15.56 5.06
CA ALA A 24 -14.29 14.69 4.97
C ALA A 24 -14.39 13.92 3.65
N GLY A 25 -13.40 14.06 2.77
CA GLY A 25 -13.46 13.46 1.42
C GLY A 25 -13.74 11.95 1.42
N PRO A 26 -14.03 11.34 0.25
CA PRO A 26 -14.22 9.90 0.14
C PRO A 26 -12.90 9.19 0.50
N TYR A 27 -12.68 8.97 1.79
CA TYR A 27 -11.65 8.09 2.31
C TYR A 27 -12.07 6.67 1.94
N HIS A 28 -11.84 6.31 0.69
CA HIS A 28 -12.04 4.95 0.22
C HIS A 28 -11.03 4.08 1.02
N PRO A 29 -11.48 3.13 1.86
CA PRO A 29 -10.59 2.33 2.72
C PRO A 29 -9.43 1.67 1.94
N GLN A 30 -9.69 1.33 0.68
CA GLN A 30 -8.72 0.78 -0.26
C GLN A 30 -7.58 1.77 -0.55
N PHE A 31 -7.82 3.07 -0.59
CA PHE A 31 -6.74 4.05 -0.75
C PHE A 31 -5.79 4.03 0.46
N ARG A 32 -6.34 3.97 1.68
CA ARG A 32 -5.53 3.80 2.90
C ARG A 32 -4.73 2.50 2.85
N GLU A 33 -5.35 1.40 2.44
CA GLU A 33 -4.67 0.10 2.30
C GLU A 33 -3.51 0.17 1.30
N LEU A 34 -3.70 0.80 0.14
CA LEU A 34 -2.65 0.99 -0.86
C LEU A 34 -1.48 1.82 -0.30
N VAL A 35 -1.77 2.91 0.41
CA VAL A 35 -0.75 3.75 1.06
C VAL A 35 0.02 2.96 2.12
N LEU A 36 -0.67 2.24 3.02
CA LEU A 36 -0.04 1.42 4.04
C LEU A 36 0.82 0.30 3.42
N SER A 37 0.31 -0.34 2.36
CA SER A 37 1.04 -1.36 1.61
C SER A 37 2.34 -0.81 1.01
N ALA A 38 2.29 0.39 0.42
CA ALA A 38 3.47 1.04 -0.15
C ALA A 38 4.50 1.42 0.93
N ILE A 39 4.04 1.92 2.08
CA ILE A 39 4.93 2.23 3.21
C ILE A 39 5.63 0.96 3.70
N TRP A 40 4.90 -0.14 3.85
CA TRP A 40 5.48 -1.43 4.22
C TRP A 40 6.52 -1.90 3.22
N LEU A 41 6.20 -1.88 1.92
CA LEU A 41 7.16 -2.27 0.88
C LEU A 41 8.47 -1.48 1.00
N ASN A 42 8.38 -0.16 1.13
CA ASN A 42 9.56 0.69 1.27
C ASN A 42 10.38 0.34 2.51
N LYS A 43 9.73 0.09 3.65
CA LYS A 43 10.40 -0.27 4.91
C LYS A 43 11.06 -1.65 4.85
N LEU A 44 10.43 -2.61 4.17
CA LEU A 44 11.02 -3.94 3.97
C LEU A 44 12.20 -3.86 2.99
N ARG A 45 12.07 -3.11 1.88
CA ARG A 45 13.14 -2.93 0.90
C ARG A 45 14.37 -2.19 1.45
N SER A 46 14.22 -1.35 2.47
CA SER A 46 15.39 -0.68 3.05
C SER A 46 16.34 -1.65 3.74
N VAL A 47 15.86 -2.82 4.19
CA VAL A 47 16.70 -3.82 4.88
C VAL A 47 17.13 -4.99 4.00
N ILE A 48 16.48 -5.23 2.86
CA ILE A 48 16.85 -6.36 1.97
C ILE A 48 18.20 -6.16 1.28
N SER A 49 18.67 -4.91 1.17
CA SER A 49 19.95 -4.60 0.52
C SER A 49 21.12 -5.37 1.14
N ASP A 50 21.05 -5.64 2.45
CA ASP A 50 22.08 -6.33 3.22
C ASP A 50 21.91 -7.86 3.27
N VAL A 51 20.81 -8.39 2.72
CA VAL A 51 20.44 -9.83 2.79
C VAL A 51 20.01 -10.41 1.45
N LYS A 52 20.46 -9.81 0.34
CA LYS A 52 20.18 -10.28 -1.02
C LYS A 52 20.50 -11.77 -1.19
N HIS A 53 19.70 -12.45 -2.02
CA HIS A 53 19.86 -13.87 -2.34
C HIS A 53 19.79 -14.84 -1.14
N THR A 54 19.26 -14.41 0.00
CA THR A 54 18.99 -15.30 1.14
C THR A 54 17.50 -15.54 1.31
N GLY A 55 17.15 -16.64 2.01
CA GLY A 55 15.80 -16.84 2.50
C GLY A 55 15.53 -15.96 3.71
N VAL A 56 14.42 -15.25 3.70
CA VAL A 56 14.08 -14.28 4.74
C VAL A 56 12.66 -14.50 5.26
N GLU A 57 12.52 -14.50 6.58
CA GLU A 57 11.26 -14.39 7.28
C GLU A 57 11.13 -13.00 7.91
N PHE A 58 10.07 -12.28 7.53
CA PHE A 58 9.66 -11.02 8.15
C PHE A 58 8.60 -11.29 9.21
N ILE A 59 8.88 -10.86 10.44
CA ILE A 59 7.96 -10.96 11.57
C ILE A 59 7.28 -9.60 11.73
N ILE A 60 5.98 -9.57 11.44
CA ILE A 60 5.15 -8.38 11.32
C ILE A 60 4.21 -8.27 12.54
N PRO A 61 3.84 -7.07 13.00
CA PRO A 61 2.83 -6.89 14.03
C PRO A 61 1.49 -7.50 13.63
N LYS A 62 0.78 -8.07 14.60
CA LYS A 62 -0.59 -8.57 14.38
C LYS A 62 -1.49 -7.48 13.78
N GLY A 63 -2.19 -7.81 12.70
CA GLY A 63 -3.09 -6.89 11.99
C GLY A 63 -2.40 -6.01 10.94
N GLN A 64 -1.07 -6.09 10.81
CA GLN A 64 -0.32 -5.39 9.75
C GLN A 64 0.11 -6.33 8.61
N LEU A 65 -0.05 -7.65 8.77
CA LEU A 65 0.39 -8.66 7.81
C LEU A 65 -0.13 -8.43 6.40
N ASN A 66 -1.41 -8.11 6.25
CA ASN A 66 -2.02 -7.89 4.94
C ASN A 66 -1.40 -6.69 4.21
N TYR A 67 -1.07 -5.62 4.93
CA TYR A 67 -0.37 -4.48 4.36
C TYR A 67 1.07 -4.82 4.00
N ALA A 68 1.76 -5.63 4.81
CA ALA A 68 3.13 -6.08 4.53
C ALA A 68 3.21 -6.98 3.29
N ILE A 69 2.32 -7.97 3.17
CA ILE A 69 2.17 -8.83 1.99
C ILE A 69 1.72 -8.02 0.76
N GLY A 70 0.92 -6.98 1.00
CA GLY A 70 0.34 -6.11 -0.01
C GLY A 70 -0.87 -6.73 -0.71
N HIS A 71 -1.69 -5.87 -1.32
CA HIS A 71 -2.89 -6.31 -2.05
C HIS A 71 -2.53 -7.36 -3.11
N LYS A 72 -3.20 -8.52 -3.09
CA LYS A 72 -2.91 -9.69 -3.94
C LYS A 72 -1.45 -10.20 -3.87
N GLY A 73 -0.72 -9.90 -2.80
CA GLY A 73 0.67 -10.35 -2.63
C GLY A 73 1.69 -9.56 -3.45
N LEU A 74 1.34 -8.39 -3.96
CA LEU A 74 2.23 -7.59 -4.81
C LEU A 74 3.58 -7.28 -4.14
N ASN A 75 3.58 -6.89 -2.86
CA ASN A 75 4.84 -6.61 -2.15
C ASN A 75 5.68 -7.88 -2.01
N ARG A 76 5.05 -9.01 -1.67
CA ARG A 76 5.76 -10.31 -1.58
C ARG A 76 6.42 -10.68 -2.91
N LEU A 77 5.71 -10.51 -4.02
CA LEU A 77 6.26 -10.78 -5.36
C LEU A 77 7.43 -9.85 -5.68
N GLN A 78 7.31 -8.56 -5.36
CA GLN A 78 8.41 -7.61 -5.54
C GLN A 78 9.64 -7.97 -4.72
N LEU A 79 9.47 -8.42 -3.48
CA LEU A 79 10.57 -8.85 -2.62
C LEU A 79 11.23 -10.15 -3.11
N LEU A 80 10.46 -11.09 -3.68
CA LEU A 80 10.97 -12.32 -4.28
C LEU A 80 11.84 -12.09 -5.53
N ASN A 81 11.74 -10.92 -6.18
CA ASN A 81 12.66 -10.59 -7.27
C ASN A 81 14.08 -10.31 -6.76
N GLU A 82 14.24 -9.96 -5.49
CA GLU A 82 15.53 -9.58 -4.87
C GLU A 82 16.03 -10.63 -3.85
N LEU A 83 15.13 -11.52 -3.38
CA LEU A 83 15.38 -12.53 -2.34
C LEU A 83 15.14 -13.95 -2.86
N GLN A 84 15.82 -14.95 -2.29
CA GLN A 84 15.64 -16.34 -2.69
C GLN A 84 14.30 -16.91 -2.19
N SER A 85 13.89 -16.55 -0.97
CA SER A 85 12.59 -16.92 -0.42
C SER A 85 12.09 -15.85 0.54
N VAL A 86 10.76 -15.67 0.61
CA VAL A 86 10.12 -14.67 1.46
C VAL A 86 8.95 -15.30 2.20
N LYS A 87 9.03 -15.24 3.53
CA LYS A 87 7.98 -15.67 4.46
C LYS A 87 7.56 -14.50 5.34
N PHE A 88 6.27 -14.44 5.66
CA PHE A 88 5.72 -13.45 6.58
C PHE A 88 5.02 -14.17 7.73
N THR A 89 5.25 -13.71 8.95
CA THR A 89 4.67 -14.29 10.16
C THR A 89 4.22 -13.16 11.09
N GLU A 90 3.10 -13.32 11.78
CA GLU A 90 2.61 -12.31 12.74
C GLU A 90 3.15 -12.56 14.15
N SER A 91 3.43 -11.48 14.88
CA SER A 91 3.74 -11.50 16.32
C SER A 91 2.99 -10.39 17.05
N THR A 92 2.53 -10.69 18.27
CA THR A 92 1.92 -9.73 19.21
C THR A 92 2.95 -8.94 20.01
N GLU A 93 4.22 -9.36 19.98
CA GLU A 93 5.33 -8.70 20.69
C GLU A 93 5.79 -7.41 20.00
N ILE A 94 5.46 -7.27 18.71
CA ILE A 94 5.83 -6.13 17.87
C ILE A 94 4.59 -5.28 17.65
N LYS A 95 4.74 -3.95 17.69
CA LYS A 95 3.63 -2.98 17.56
C LYS A 95 3.94 -1.93 16.50
N GLY A 96 2.90 -1.22 16.08
CA GLY A 96 3.02 -0.12 15.12
C GLY A 96 3.48 -0.61 13.74
N MET A 97 4.50 0.04 13.19
CA MET A 97 5.07 -0.27 11.87
C MET A 97 6.43 -0.97 11.99
N ASP A 98 6.82 -1.45 13.16
CA ASP A 98 8.10 -2.15 13.36
C ASP A 98 8.03 -3.59 12.93
N PHE A 99 9.17 -4.19 12.61
CA PHE A 99 9.27 -5.59 12.21
C PHE A 99 10.62 -6.18 12.62
N LYS A 100 10.70 -7.51 12.68
CA LYS A 100 11.95 -8.24 12.83
C LYS A 100 12.23 -9.05 11.56
N ILE A 101 13.49 -9.27 11.27
CA ILE A 101 13.96 -10.05 10.13
C ILE A 101 14.77 -11.24 10.61
N ARG A 102 14.52 -12.43 10.07
CA ARG A 102 15.27 -13.65 10.36
C ARG A 102 15.66 -14.33 9.04
N ARG A 103 16.91 -14.78 8.93
CA ARG A 103 17.38 -15.59 7.80
C ARG A 103 16.88 -17.04 7.99
N ILE A 104 16.42 -17.66 6.92
CA ILE A 104 15.89 -19.04 6.89
C ILE A 104 16.46 -19.83 5.73
#